data_AF-A0A7L4QZU3-F1
#
_entry.id   AF-A0A7L4QZU3-F1
#
_cell.length_a   1.000
_cell.length_b   1.000
_cell.length_c   1.000
_cell.angle_alpha   90.00
_cell.angle_beta   90.00
_cell.angle_gamma   90.00
#
_symmetry.space_group_name_H-M   'P 1'
#
loop_
_entity.id
_entity.type
_entity.pdbx_description
1 polymer ?
#
loop_
_entity_poly.entity_id
_entity_poly.type
_entity_poly.pdbx_seq_one_letter_code
_entity_poly.pdbx_strand_id
1 'polypeptide(L)'
;MENIGNKPKGDQNKIWKILLTIVAIIFLAIASATILVDEEYYIGILYLITSILFFSSAYLITIGRVNIMKGAANEKVAFALGFIIITIGLALNGLFWGLGFALFIAAIFSMHKNSN
;
A
#
# COMPACT_ATOMS: atom_id res chain seq x y z
N MET A 1 31.67 5.98 24.97
CA MET A 1 31.26 5.89 23.55
C MET A 1 30.25 4.77 23.45
N GLU A 2 28.96 5.14 23.52
CA GLU A 2 27.85 4.19 23.56
C GLU A 2 27.61 3.63 22.16
N ASN A 3 27.55 2.30 22.10
CA ASN A 3 27.40 1.51 20.89
C ASN A 3 25.99 1.73 20.32
N ILE A 4 25.85 2.62 19.34
CA ILE A 4 24.57 2.90 18.67
C ILE A 4 24.23 1.66 17.84
N GLY A 5 23.48 0.76 18.46
CA GLY A 5 23.07 -0.51 17.89
C GLY A 5 22.51 -0.35 16.49
N ASN A 6 23.16 -1.03 15.54
CA ASN A 6 22.63 -1.34 14.22
C ASN A 6 21.21 -1.91 14.37
N LYS A 7 20.18 -1.09 14.15
CA LYS A 7 18.82 -1.61 13.90
C LYS A 7 18.89 -2.52 12.67
N PRO A 8 18.24 -3.70 12.69
CA PRO A 8 18.31 -4.63 11.58
C PRO A 8 17.65 -4.00 10.35
N LYS A 9 18.47 -3.70 9.35
CA LYS A 9 18.11 -3.15 8.03
C LYS A 9 17.25 -4.11 7.18
N GLY A 10 16.51 -5.04 7.80
CA GLY A 10 15.57 -5.96 7.16
C GLY A 10 14.12 -5.79 7.63
N ASP A 11 13.87 -4.91 8.62
CA ASP A 11 12.57 -4.83 9.30
C ASP A 11 11.52 -4.03 8.52
N GLN A 12 11.93 -3.05 7.71
CA GLN A 12 11.00 -2.14 7.04
C GLN A 12 10.14 -2.83 5.97
N ASN A 13 10.70 -3.74 5.18
CA ASN A 13 9.92 -4.54 4.21
C ASN A 13 8.93 -5.46 4.93
N LYS A 14 9.32 -6.00 6.10
CA LYS A 14 8.45 -6.83 6.93
C LYS A 14 7.28 -6.03 7.49
N ILE A 15 7.55 -4.83 8.02
CA ILE A 15 6.53 -3.90 8.51
C ILE A 15 5.54 -3.56 7.41
N TRP A 16 6.03 -3.12 6.24
CA TRP A 16 5.14 -2.75 5.13
C TRP A 16 4.34 -3.91 4.57
N LYS A 17 4.94 -5.10 4.45
CA LYS A 17 4.21 -6.30 4.05
C LYS A 17 3.03 -6.55 4.99
N ILE A 18 3.28 -6.57 6.30
CA ILE A 18 2.27 -6.82 7.32
C ILE A 18 1.19 -5.73 7.27
N LEU A 19 1.60 -4.46 7.23
CA LEU A 19 0.69 -3.33 7.19
C LEU A 19 -0.23 -3.36 5.96
N LEU A 20 0.34 -3.54 4.76
CA LEU A 20 -0.44 -3.65 3.52
C LEU A 20 -1.43 -4.82 3.58
N THR A 21 -1.01 -5.97 4.11
CA THR A 21 -1.86 -7.15 4.25
C THR A 21 -3.05 -6.88 5.18
N ILE A 22 -2.79 -6.28 6.35
CA ILE A 22 -3.84 -5.96 7.32
C ILE A 22 -4.84 -4.97 6.72
N VAL A 23 -4.36 -3.89 6.10
CA VAL A 23 -5.25 -2.88 5.51
C VAL A 23 -6.02 -3.46 4.31
N ALA A 24 -5.40 -4.33 3.51
CA ALA A 24 -6.10 -5.02 2.42
C ALA A 24 -7.27 -5.88 2.92
N ILE A 25 -7.09 -6.62 4.02
CA ILE A 25 -8.15 -7.42 4.64
C ILE A 25 -9.29 -6.52 5.14
N ILE A 26 -8.95 -5.41 5.81
CA ILE A 26 -9.95 -4.44 6.30
C ILE A 26 -10.76 -3.89 5.12
N PHE A 27 -10.08 -3.47 4.05
CA PHE A 27 -10.75 -2.93 2.86
C PHE A 27 -11.56 -3.96 2.10
N LEU A 28 -11.15 -5.23 2.11
CA LEU A 28 -11.96 -6.31 1.55
C LEU A 28 -13.26 -6.52 2.33
N ALA A 29 -13.19 -6.47 3.66
CA ALA A 29 -14.36 -6.59 4.52
C ALA A 29 -15.33 -5.40 4.31
N ILE A 30 -14.80 -4.18 4.26
CA ILE A 30 -15.58 -2.97 3.94
C ILE A 30 -16.21 -3.10 2.56
N ALA A 31 -15.42 -3.44 1.52
CA ALA A 31 -15.94 -3.63 0.17
C ALA A 31 -17.09 -4.65 0.13
N SER A 32 -16.95 -5.77 0.84
CA SER A 32 -17.98 -6.81 0.90
C SER A 32 -19.26 -6.30 1.56
N ALA A 33 -19.16 -5.57 2.67
CA ALA A 33 -20.31 -4.97 3.34
C ALA A 33 -20.98 -3.91 2.43
N THR A 34 -20.20 -2.98 1.88
CA THR A 34 -20.71 -1.90 1.02
C THR A 34 -21.37 -2.41 -0.26
N ILE A 35 -20.86 -3.50 -0.85
CA ILE A 35 -21.44 -4.10 -2.07
C ILE A 35 -22.68 -4.95 -1.77
N LEU A 36 -22.63 -5.78 -0.72
CA LEU A 36 -23.65 -6.81 -0.47
C LEU A 36 -24.78 -6.32 0.45
N VAL A 37 -24.52 -5.33 1.30
CA VAL A 37 -25.48 -4.83 2.30
C VAL A 37 -25.95 -3.43 1.93
N ASP A 38 -25.03 -2.51 1.67
CA ASP A 38 -25.36 -1.10 1.47
C ASP A 38 -25.72 -0.76 0.00
N GLU A 39 -25.46 -1.68 -0.94
CA GLU A 39 -25.65 -1.53 -2.39
C GLU A 39 -24.93 -0.30 -3.01
N GLU A 40 -23.96 0.28 -2.32
CA GLU A 40 -23.13 1.39 -2.81
C GLU A 40 -21.98 0.88 -3.68
N TYR A 41 -22.33 0.29 -4.82
CA TYR A 41 -21.39 -0.43 -5.69
C TYR A 41 -20.15 0.37 -6.07
N TYR A 42 -20.30 1.67 -6.37
CA TYR A 42 -19.17 2.50 -6.76
C TYR A 42 -18.10 2.56 -5.67
N ILE A 43 -18.50 2.91 -4.44
CA ILE A 43 -17.58 3.01 -3.31
C ILE A 43 -17.04 1.64 -2.93
N GLY A 44 -17.89 0.62 -2.91
CA GLY A 44 -17.49 -0.77 -2.66
C GLY A 44 -16.44 -1.29 -3.65
N ILE A 45 -16.58 -0.98 -4.94
CA ILE A 45 -15.60 -1.33 -5.97
C ILE A 45 -14.27 -0.59 -5.74
N LEU A 46 -14.27 0.68 -5.33
CA LEU A 46 -13.04 1.40 -5.00
C LEU A 46 -12.28 0.75 -3.83
N TYR A 47 -12.99 0.32 -2.78
CA TYR A 47 -12.41 -0.44 -1.68
C TYR A 47 -11.84 -1.78 -2.17
N LEU A 48 -12.56 -2.49 -3.05
CA LEU A 48 -12.12 -3.77 -3.60
C LEU A 48 -10.85 -3.65 -4.45
N ILE A 49 -10.80 -2.69 -5.38
CA ILE A 49 -9.63 -2.40 -6.21
C ILE A 49 -8.42 -2.09 -5.32
N THR A 50 -8.64 -1.30 -4.27
CA THR A 50 -7.57 -0.91 -3.35
C THR A 50 -7.06 -2.09 -2.51
N SER A 51 -7.96 -2.96 -2.06
CA SER A 51 -7.60 -4.21 -1.38
C SER A 51 -6.70 -5.08 -2.28
N ILE A 52 -7.09 -5.26 -3.54
CA ILE A 52 -6.31 -6.03 -4.52
C ILE A 52 -4.93 -5.40 -4.73
N LEU A 53 -4.86 -4.07 -4.86
CA LEU A 53 -3.61 -3.34 -5.00
C LEU A 53 -2.67 -3.60 -3.82
N PHE A 54 -3.17 -3.48 -2.59
CA PHE A 54 -2.36 -3.69 -1.38
C PHE A 54 -1.93 -5.14 -1.20
N PHE A 55 -2.81 -6.12 -1.48
CA PHE A 55 -2.41 -7.53 -1.52
C PHE A 55 -1.32 -7.80 -2.54
N SER A 56 -1.47 -7.25 -3.76
CA SER A 56 -0.50 -7.41 -4.84
C SER A 56 0.86 -6.80 -4.46
N SER A 57 0.87 -5.61 -3.87
CA SER A 57 2.09 -4.97 -3.38
C SER A 57 2.75 -5.76 -2.24
N ALA A 58 1.97 -6.27 -1.28
CA ALA A 58 2.49 -7.13 -0.20
C ALA A 58 3.09 -8.42 -0.77
N TYR A 59 2.45 -9.02 -1.78
CA TYR A 59 2.96 -10.19 -2.48
C TYR A 59 4.29 -9.89 -3.19
N LEU A 60 4.38 -8.78 -3.94
CA LEU A 60 5.62 -8.36 -4.61
C LEU A 60 6.78 -8.13 -3.64
N ILE A 61 6.51 -7.58 -2.45
CA ILE A 61 7.50 -7.44 -1.38
C ILE A 61 7.91 -8.82 -0.84
N THR A 62 6.96 -9.74 -0.69
CA THR A 62 7.19 -11.09 -0.15
C THR A 62 8.14 -11.90 -1.03
N ILE A 63 7.94 -11.86 -2.35
CA ILE A 63 8.79 -12.57 -3.32
C ILE A 63 10.08 -11.82 -3.64
N GLY A 64 10.36 -10.71 -2.94
CA GLY A 64 11.58 -9.91 -3.11
C GLY A 64 11.65 -9.12 -4.42
N ARG A 65 10.57 -9.05 -5.20
CA ARG A 65 10.49 -8.28 -6.45
C ARG A 65 10.34 -6.79 -6.22
N VAL A 66 9.86 -6.38 -5.06
CA VAL A 66 9.88 -4.99 -4.60
C VAL A 66 10.63 -4.92 -3.28
N ASN A 67 11.64 -4.06 -3.23
CA ASN A 67 12.38 -3.82 -2.00
C ASN A 67 12.32 -2.32 -1.65
N ILE A 68 11.46 -1.98 -0.71
CA ILE A 68 11.22 -0.58 -0.28
C ILE A 68 12.51 0.04 0.24
N MET A 69 13.42 -0.74 0.82
CA MET A 69 14.69 -0.23 1.32
C MET A 69 15.68 0.14 0.22
N LYS A 70 15.65 -0.58 -0.91
CA LYS A 70 16.49 -0.29 -2.09
C LYS A 70 15.92 0.84 -2.96
N GLY A 71 14.65 1.19 -2.80
CA GLY A 71 14.05 2.31 -3.51
C GLY A 71 14.76 3.64 -3.21
N ALA A 72 14.69 4.57 -4.16
CA ALA A 72 15.18 5.93 -3.95
C ALA A 72 14.30 6.68 -2.93
N ALA A 73 14.81 7.75 -2.32
CA ALA A 73 14.10 8.48 -1.26
C ALA A 73 12.74 9.01 -1.72
N ASN A 74 12.68 9.55 -2.93
CA ASN A 74 11.44 10.01 -3.58
C ASN A 74 10.43 8.87 -3.80
N GLU A 75 10.88 7.67 -4.17
CA GLU A 75 10.00 6.51 -4.33
C GLU A 75 9.40 6.08 -2.99
N LYS A 76 10.21 6.04 -1.92
CA LYS A 76 9.73 5.70 -0.58
C LYS A 76 8.69 6.70 -0.08
N VAL A 77 8.90 7.99 -0.33
CA VAL A 77 7.96 9.05 0.01
C VAL A 77 6.69 8.93 -0.83
N ALA A 78 6.80 8.74 -2.14
CA ALA A 78 5.64 8.57 -3.02
C ALA A 78 4.82 7.33 -2.65
N PHE A 79 5.47 6.23 -2.29
CA PHE A 79 4.83 5.02 -1.78
C PHE A 79 4.06 5.28 -0.48
N ALA A 80 4.71 5.90 0.51
CA ALA A 80 4.08 6.17 1.80
C ALA A 80 2.94 7.20 1.68
N LEU A 81 3.14 8.29 0.94
CA LEU A 81 2.11 9.30 0.68
C LEU A 81 0.95 8.72 -0.13
N GLY A 82 1.23 7.94 -1.18
CA GLY A 82 0.22 7.25 -1.95
C GLY A 82 -0.65 6.35 -1.06
N PHE A 83 -0.02 5.56 -0.19
CA PHE A 83 -0.73 4.73 0.80
C PHE A 83 -1.65 5.57 1.71
N ILE A 84 -1.14 6.66 2.27
CA ILE A 84 -1.91 7.54 3.16
C ILE A 84 -3.09 8.19 2.41
N ILE A 85 -2.84 8.77 1.24
CA ILE A 85 -3.85 9.46 0.43
C ILE A 85 -4.93 8.49 -0.03
N ILE A 86 -4.57 7.28 -0.45
CA ILE A 86 -5.56 6.24 -0.79
C ILE A 86 -6.42 5.92 0.43
N THR A 87 -5.78 5.64 1.58
CA THR A 87 -6.47 5.15 2.77
C THR A 87 -7.42 6.20 3.35
N ILE A 88 -6.96 7.44 3.45
CA ILE A 88 -7.77 8.57 3.95
C ILE A 88 -8.77 9.02 2.89
N GLY A 89 -8.36 9.08 1.62
CA GLY A 89 -9.22 9.53 0.52
C GLY A 89 -10.44 8.63 0.35
N LEU A 90 -10.29 7.32 0.51
CA LEU A 90 -11.41 6.38 0.55
C LEU A 90 -12.35 6.63 1.73
N ALA A 91 -11.80 6.89 2.92
CA ALA A 91 -12.60 7.24 4.10
C ALA A 91 -13.37 8.57 3.93
N LEU A 92 -12.93 9.44 3.03
CA LEU A 92 -13.59 10.70 2.66
C LEU A 92 -14.41 10.58 1.36
N ASN A 93 -15.11 9.46 1.17
CA ASN A 93 -15.97 9.19 0.00
C ASN A 93 -15.24 9.20 -1.35
N GLY A 94 -13.97 8.78 -1.37
CA GLY A 94 -13.17 8.65 -2.60
C GLY A 94 -12.49 9.95 -3.06
N LEU A 95 -12.59 11.04 -2.29
CA LEU A 95 -11.91 12.30 -2.60
C LEU A 95 -10.38 12.07 -2.64
N PHE A 96 -9.73 12.47 -3.73
CA PHE A 96 -8.29 12.26 -3.99
C PHE A 96 -7.82 10.80 -4.09
N TRP A 97 -8.73 9.82 -4.10
CA TRP A 97 -8.37 8.39 -4.21
C TRP A 97 -7.50 8.10 -5.43
N GLY A 98 -7.89 8.62 -6.60
CA GLY A 98 -7.15 8.40 -7.85
C GLY A 98 -5.73 8.95 -7.83
N LEU A 99 -5.49 10.08 -7.14
CA LEU A 99 -4.14 10.65 -7.01
C LEU A 99 -3.26 9.76 -6.13
N GLY A 100 -3.80 9.31 -4.99
CA GLY A 100 -3.10 8.37 -4.12
C GLY A 100 -2.79 7.07 -4.85
N PHE A 101 -3.75 6.54 -5.61
CA PHE A 101 -3.61 5.33 -6.41
C PHE A 101 -2.46 5.46 -7.42
N ALA A 102 -2.45 6.55 -8.19
CA ALA A 102 -1.41 6.82 -9.17
C ALA A 102 -0.01 6.96 -8.54
N LEU A 103 0.10 7.68 -7.41
CA LEU A 103 1.37 7.83 -6.69
C LEU A 103 1.89 6.50 -6.16
N PHE A 104 1.02 5.71 -5.55
CA PHE A 104 1.38 4.43 -4.96
C PHE A 104 1.82 3.43 -6.02
N ILE A 105 1.05 3.30 -7.12
CA ILE A 105 1.37 2.33 -8.17
C ILE A 105 2.64 2.72 -8.92
N ALA A 106 2.85 4.02 -9.19
CA ALA A 106 4.08 4.51 -9.80
C ALA A 106 5.31 4.21 -8.94
N ALA A 107 5.20 4.39 -7.62
CA ALA A 107 6.27 4.07 -6.69
C ALA A 107 6.58 2.56 -6.67
N ILE A 108 5.55 1.70 -6.63
CA ILE A 108 5.72 0.24 -6.70
C ILE A 108 6.39 -0.18 -8.00
N PHE A 109 5.96 0.34 -9.15
CA PHE A 109 6.57 0.01 -10.43
C PHE A 109 8.02 0.48 -10.54
N SER A 110 8.32 1.68 -10.05
CA SER A 110 9.68 2.21 -10.03
C SER A 110 10.61 1.34 -9.17
N MET A 111 10.18 1.00 -7.95
CA MET A 111 10.93 0.12 -7.06
C MET A 111 11.06 -1.31 -7.61
N HIS A 112 10.04 -1.80 -8.33
CA HIS A 112 10.11 -3.11 -8.97
C HIS A 112 11.17 -3.13 -10.09
N LYS A 113 11.17 -2.11 -10.94
CA LYS A 113 12.17 -1.95 -12.02
C LYS A 113 13.59 -1.89 -11.47
N ASN A 114 13.80 -1.20 -10.35
CA ASN A 114 15.12 -1.02 -9.74
C ASN A 114 15.59 -2.23 -8.91
N SER A 115 14.76 -3.27 -8.77
CA SER A 115 15.10 -4.49 -8.02
C SER A 115 15.55 -5.66 -8.91
N ASN A 116 15.40 -5.53 -10.24
CA ASN A 116 15.98 -6.42 -11.25
C ASN A 116 17.31 -5.86 -11.75
#